data_AF-A0A348PG00-F1
#
_entry.id   AF-A0A348PG00-F1
#
_cell.length_a   1.000
_cell.length_b   1.000
_cell.length_c   1.000
_cell.angle_alpha   90.00
_cell.angle_beta   90.00
_cell.angle_gamma   90.00
#
_symmetry.space_group_name_H-M   'P 1'
#
loop_
_entity.id
_entity.type
_entity.pdbx_description
1 polymer ?
#
loop_
_entity_poly.entity_id
_entity_poly.type
_entity_poly.pdbx_seq_one_letter_code
_entity_poly.pdbx_strand_id
1 'polypeptide(L)'
;MKTTLIATLGALASLTAAINANPGIVYNDATGDIEPGISTGGGTLDLVSMEVSNTSTDIQFKLTVNGNIGTTDWGKFMIGMSTGNPGTTSGNGWGRPINMSSTAGGMDFWVGSWVNSGGAAQLWNYTTGSWNGPA
;
A
#
# COMPACT_ATOMS: atom_id res chain seq x y z
N MET A 1 22.34 12.80 43.35
CA MET A 1 22.19 11.86 42.22
C MET A 1 21.69 12.66 41.03
N LYS A 2 22.46 12.75 39.95
CA LYS A 2 22.16 13.58 38.77
C LYS A 2 21.54 12.68 37.72
N THR A 3 20.26 12.88 37.42
CA THR A 3 19.52 12.06 36.44
C THR A 3 19.88 12.51 35.04
N THR A 4 20.54 11.64 34.30
CA THR A 4 20.88 11.76 32.88
C THR A 4 19.62 11.71 32.03
N LEU A 5 19.28 12.80 31.35
CA LEU A 5 18.31 12.79 30.25
C LEU A 5 19.01 12.29 28.99
N ILE A 6 18.83 11.00 28.69
CA ILE A 6 19.27 10.38 27.44
C ILE A 6 18.27 10.76 26.35
N ALA A 7 18.78 11.45 25.34
CA ALA A 7 18.08 11.88 24.15
C ALA A 7 17.49 10.69 23.36
N THR A 8 16.17 10.67 23.17
CA THR A 8 15.50 9.82 22.19
C THR A 8 15.57 10.48 20.81
N LEU A 9 16.78 10.45 20.23
CA LEU A 9 17.02 10.72 18.81
C LEU A 9 16.62 9.47 17.99
N GLY A 10 15.31 9.21 17.86
CA GLY A 10 14.81 7.94 17.29
C GLY A 10 13.70 8.05 16.26
N ALA A 11 13.12 9.24 16.02
CA ALA A 11 11.94 9.39 15.15
C ALA A 11 12.19 10.24 13.89
N LEU A 12 13.45 10.55 13.55
CA LEU A 12 13.79 11.42 12.41
C LEU A 12 14.33 10.68 11.18
N ALA A 13 14.34 9.35 11.19
CA ALA A 13 14.84 8.55 10.05
C ALA A 13 13.81 8.35 8.93
N SER A 14 12.52 8.64 9.17
CA SER A 14 11.47 8.54 8.16
C SER A 14 11.19 9.85 7.40
N LEU A 15 11.81 10.97 7.79
CA LEU A 15 11.57 12.29 7.16
C LEU A 15 12.57 12.63 6.04
N THR A 16 13.70 11.91 5.94
CA THR A 16 14.77 12.25 4.96
C THR A 16 14.57 11.65 3.57
N ALA A 17 13.56 10.80 3.34
CA ALA A 17 13.26 10.26 2.00
C ALA A 17 12.37 11.17 1.15
N ALA A 18 11.78 12.22 1.72
CA ALA A 18 10.78 13.06 1.05
C ALA A 18 11.37 14.28 0.31
N ILE A 19 12.68 14.51 0.34
CA ILE A 19 13.27 15.80 -0.08
C ILE A 19 13.34 16.02 -1.61
N ASN A 20 12.99 15.03 -2.45
CA ASN A 20 13.03 15.17 -3.92
C ASN A 20 11.92 14.37 -4.64
N ALA A 21 10.74 14.18 -4.03
CA ALA A 21 9.62 13.58 -4.76
C ALA A 21 9.00 14.62 -5.69
N ASN A 22 8.80 14.28 -6.96
CA ASN A 22 7.94 15.08 -7.84
C ASN A 22 6.53 15.13 -7.21
N PRO A 23 5.83 16.29 -7.20
CA PRO A 23 4.50 16.39 -6.60
C PRO A 23 3.60 15.27 -7.12
N GLY A 24 3.00 14.54 -6.17
CA GLY A 24 2.19 13.39 -6.48
C GLY A 24 0.89 13.76 -7.18
N ILE A 25 0.45 12.88 -8.08
CA ILE A 25 -0.92 12.94 -8.60
C ILE A 25 -1.84 12.34 -7.54
N VAL A 26 -2.89 13.06 -7.19
CA VAL A 26 -3.90 12.61 -6.24
C VAL A 26 -5.13 12.09 -6.98
N TYR A 27 -5.46 10.83 -6.76
CA TYR A 27 -6.70 10.20 -7.17
C TYR A 27 -7.63 10.18 -5.97
N ASN A 28 -8.77 10.88 -6.04
CA ASN A 28 -9.74 10.94 -4.96
C ASN A 28 -10.83 9.87 -5.16
N ASP A 29 -11.37 9.40 -4.05
CA ASP A 29 -12.52 8.51 -3.97
C ASP A 29 -13.56 9.10 -3.00
N ALA A 30 -14.83 8.82 -3.23
CA ALA A 30 -15.89 9.39 -2.40
C ALA A 30 -15.93 8.69 -1.04
N THR A 31 -16.09 9.47 0.03
CA THR A 31 -16.26 8.91 1.36
C THR A 31 -17.49 8.02 1.43
N GLY A 32 -17.31 6.79 1.93
CA GLY A 32 -18.37 5.80 2.01
C GLY A 32 -18.69 5.13 0.68
N ASP A 33 -17.86 5.30 -0.36
CA ASP A 33 -17.93 4.53 -1.61
C ASP A 33 -17.38 3.12 -1.40
N ILE A 34 -18.12 2.37 -0.58
CA ILE A 34 -17.85 0.98 -0.26
C ILE A 34 -19.03 0.13 -0.71
N GLU A 35 -18.75 -1.04 -1.27
CA GLU A 35 -19.79 -1.97 -1.73
C GLU A 35 -20.82 -2.22 -0.61
N PRO A 36 -22.13 -2.09 -0.90
CA PRO A 36 -23.17 -2.31 0.09
C PRO A 36 -23.06 -3.65 0.81
N GLY A 37 -23.14 -3.61 2.13
CA GLY A 37 -23.02 -4.81 2.98
C GLY A 37 -21.60 -5.15 3.40
N ILE A 38 -20.58 -4.41 2.94
CA ILE A 38 -19.22 -4.50 3.47
C ILE A 38 -19.05 -3.50 4.63
N SER A 39 -18.47 -3.97 5.73
CA SER A 39 -18.11 -3.11 6.87
C SER A 39 -16.95 -2.18 6.51
N THR A 40 -17.03 -0.91 6.91
CA THR A 40 -15.93 0.05 6.74
C THR A 40 -14.75 -0.20 7.69
N GLY A 41 -14.89 -1.12 8.65
CA GLY A 41 -13.84 -1.39 9.65
C GLY A 41 -13.49 -0.16 10.49
N GLY A 42 -14.49 0.62 10.90
CA GLY A 42 -14.25 1.90 11.59
C GLY A 42 -13.66 2.98 10.67
N GLY A 43 -13.96 2.89 9.37
CA GLY A 43 -13.48 3.80 8.33
C GLY A 43 -12.13 3.42 7.72
N THR A 44 -11.42 2.41 8.24
CA THR A 44 -10.09 2.06 7.75
C THR A 44 -10.09 1.20 6.49
N LEU A 45 -11.25 0.69 6.06
CA LEU A 45 -11.45 0.05 4.76
C LEU A 45 -12.11 0.97 3.72
N ASP A 46 -12.49 2.19 4.13
CA ASP A 46 -13.08 3.21 3.27
C ASP A 46 -11.95 4.08 2.71
N LEU A 47 -11.58 3.84 1.45
CA LEU A 47 -10.47 4.51 0.79
C LEU A 47 -10.96 5.87 0.29
N VAL A 48 -10.17 6.94 0.48
CA VAL A 48 -10.62 8.29 0.07
C VAL A 48 -9.64 9.03 -0.81
N SER A 49 -8.35 8.66 -0.78
CA SER A 49 -7.41 9.14 -1.79
C SER A 49 -6.17 8.27 -1.92
N MET A 50 -5.62 8.23 -3.12
CA MET A 50 -4.29 7.72 -3.41
C MET A 50 -3.44 8.85 -4.00
N GLU A 51 -2.37 9.20 -3.31
CA GLU A 51 -1.32 10.04 -3.85
C GLU A 51 -0.22 9.13 -4.44
N VAL A 52 0.05 9.29 -5.73
CA VAL A 52 1.14 8.58 -6.43
C VAL A 52 2.21 9.60 -6.80
N SER A 53 3.39 9.46 -6.20
CA SER A 53 4.56 10.30 -6.46
C SER A 53 5.77 9.44 -6.80
N ASN A 54 6.86 10.06 -7.26
CA ASN A 54 8.07 9.34 -7.57
C ASN A 54 9.32 10.19 -7.31
N THR A 55 10.42 9.49 -7.06
CA THR A 55 11.79 10.02 -7.14
C THR A 55 12.43 9.55 -8.46
N SER A 56 13.74 9.72 -8.61
CA SER A 56 14.49 9.11 -9.71
C SER A 56 14.56 7.58 -9.66
N THR A 57 14.31 6.97 -8.50
CA THR A 57 14.52 5.53 -8.25
C THR A 57 13.27 4.82 -7.77
N ASP A 58 12.34 5.54 -7.15
CA ASP A 58 11.23 4.95 -6.41
C ASP A 58 9.90 5.55 -6.86
N ILE A 59 8.88 4.70 -6.88
CA ILE A 59 7.47 5.13 -6.93
C ILE A 59 6.91 4.99 -5.52
N GLN A 60 6.22 6.02 -5.05
CA GLN A 60 5.62 6.09 -3.73
C GLN A 60 4.10 6.15 -3.85
N PHE A 61 3.43 5.31 -3.06
CA PHE A 61 1.99 5.26 -2.95
C PHE A 61 1.59 5.64 -1.54
N LYS A 62 0.75 6.67 -1.40
CA LYS A 62 0.21 7.10 -0.12
C LYS A 62 -1.30 7.03 -0.18
N LEU A 63 -1.84 6.00 0.47
CA LEU A 63 -3.26 5.77 0.63
C LEU A 63 -3.79 6.49 1.87
N THR A 64 -4.88 7.24 1.70
CA THR A 64 -5.65 7.83 2.79
C THR A 64 -6.96 7.07 2.94
N VAL A 65 -7.34 6.79 4.19
CA VAL A 65 -8.59 6.12 4.55
C VAL A 65 -9.44 7.02 5.45
N ASN A 66 -10.75 6.82 5.46
CA ASN A 66 -11.72 7.58 6.25
C ASN A 66 -11.78 7.13 7.73
N GLY A 67 -10.67 6.68 8.30
CA GLY A 67 -10.64 6.11 9.64
C GLY A 67 -9.29 6.22 10.32
N ASN A 68 -9.27 5.92 11.62
CA ASN A 68 -8.04 5.95 12.42
C ASN A 68 -7.37 4.57 12.44
N ILE A 69 -6.29 4.44 11.66
CA ILE A 69 -5.49 3.21 11.57
C ILE A 69 -4.74 2.85 12.87
N GLY A 70 -4.66 3.77 13.84
CA GLY A 70 -4.11 3.49 15.17
C GLY A 70 -5.09 2.82 16.13
N THR A 71 -6.39 2.81 15.81
CA THR A 71 -7.43 2.14 16.63
C THR A 71 -8.00 0.90 15.96
N THR A 72 -8.12 0.88 14.63
CA THR A 72 -8.59 -0.29 13.87
C THR A 72 -7.63 -0.58 12.74
N ASP A 73 -6.78 -1.59 12.92
CA ASP A 73 -5.55 -1.78 12.14
C ASP A 73 -5.49 -3.12 11.37
N TRP A 74 -6.55 -3.93 11.48
CA TRP A 74 -6.61 -5.25 10.86
C TRP A 74 -6.77 -5.21 9.33
N GLY A 75 -7.06 -4.03 8.77
CA GLY A 75 -7.11 -3.78 7.33
C GLY A 75 -5.83 -4.19 6.61
N LYS A 76 -5.99 -4.55 5.33
CA LYS A 76 -4.92 -4.99 4.44
C LYS A 76 -5.05 -4.26 3.12
N PHE A 77 -3.98 -3.59 2.70
CA PHE A 77 -4.00 -2.71 1.54
C PHE A 77 -3.11 -3.27 0.45
N MET A 78 -3.61 -3.23 -0.78
CA MET A 78 -3.04 -4.01 -1.87
C MET A 78 -2.92 -3.12 -3.11
N ILE A 79 -1.82 -3.26 -3.85
CA ILE A 79 -1.58 -2.56 -5.12
C ILE A 79 -1.26 -3.61 -6.17
N GLY A 80 -2.07 -3.67 -7.22
CA GLY A 80 -1.78 -4.45 -8.41
C GLY A 80 -1.16 -3.57 -9.49
N MET A 81 -0.14 -4.07 -10.18
CA MET A 81 0.55 -3.36 -11.25
C MET A 81 0.64 -4.26 -12.49
N SER A 82 0.49 -3.65 -13.67
CA SER A 82 0.66 -4.26 -14.98
C SER A 82 1.71 -3.47 -15.74
N THR A 83 2.89 -4.05 -15.96
CA THR A 83 4.04 -3.37 -16.56
C THR A 83 4.24 -3.69 -18.04
N GLY A 84 3.28 -4.36 -18.68
CA GLY A 84 3.33 -4.76 -20.09
C GLY A 84 3.58 -6.25 -20.32
N ASN A 85 3.83 -7.03 -19.26
CA ASN A 85 4.00 -8.48 -19.37
C ASN A 85 2.65 -9.22 -19.29
N PRO A 86 2.58 -10.50 -19.70
CA PRO A 86 1.34 -11.27 -19.65
C PRO A 86 0.67 -11.30 -18.27
N GLY A 87 1.46 -11.37 -17.18
CA GLY A 87 0.94 -11.36 -15.80
C GLY A 87 -0.13 -12.41 -15.52
N THR A 88 -1.01 -12.13 -14.55
CA THR A 88 -2.25 -12.86 -14.29
C THR A 88 -3.44 -11.91 -14.18
N THR A 89 -4.63 -12.35 -14.59
CA THR A 89 -5.86 -11.58 -14.41
C THR A 89 -6.55 -11.82 -13.06
N SER A 90 -6.06 -12.79 -12.28
CA SER A 90 -6.63 -13.18 -11.00
C SER A 90 -5.58 -13.67 -9.99
N GLY A 91 -5.94 -13.61 -8.71
CA GLY A 91 -5.10 -14.00 -7.59
C GLY A 91 -4.12 -12.91 -7.16
N ASN A 92 -3.34 -13.20 -6.13
CA ASN A 92 -2.22 -12.35 -5.68
C ASN A 92 -1.18 -13.17 -4.87
N GLY A 93 -0.11 -12.52 -4.40
CA GLY A 93 0.95 -13.15 -3.59
C GLY A 93 0.49 -13.78 -2.27
N TRP A 94 -0.70 -13.45 -1.78
CA TRP A 94 -1.31 -14.06 -0.58
C TRP A 94 -2.44 -15.05 -0.90
N GLY A 95 -2.60 -15.44 -2.17
CA GLY A 95 -3.65 -16.37 -2.60
C GLY A 95 -5.08 -15.83 -2.43
N ARG A 96 -5.27 -14.51 -2.40
CA ARG A 96 -6.59 -13.88 -2.26
C ARG A 96 -7.30 -13.73 -3.61
N PRO A 97 -8.64 -13.74 -3.63
CA PRO A 97 -9.44 -13.62 -4.86
C PRO A 97 -9.51 -12.17 -5.35
N ILE A 98 -8.36 -11.62 -5.76
CA ILE A 98 -8.27 -10.29 -6.39
C ILE A 98 -8.28 -10.49 -7.91
N ASN A 99 -9.02 -9.65 -8.63
CA ASN A 99 -9.06 -9.67 -10.09
C ASN A 99 -8.62 -8.31 -10.62
N MET A 100 -7.80 -8.31 -11.65
CA MET A 100 -7.35 -7.09 -12.33
C MET A 100 -7.12 -7.41 -13.81
N SER A 101 -7.80 -6.68 -14.69
CA SER A 101 -7.54 -6.70 -16.12
C SER A 101 -6.91 -5.37 -16.54
N SER A 102 -5.93 -5.43 -17.42
CA SER A 102 -5.27 -4.25 -17.99
C SER A 102 -5.13 -4.43 -19.50
N THR A 103 -5.19 -3.33 -20.24
CA THR A 103 -4.93 -3.34 -21.69
C THR A 103 -3.47 -3.63 -22.02
N ALA A 104 -2.58 -3.50 -21.03
CA ALA A 104 -1.16 -3.81 -21.13
C ALA A 104 -0.82 -5.26 -20.72
N GLY A 105 -1.83 -6.10 -20.44
CA GLY A 105 -1.65 -7.48 -19.97
C GLY A 105 -2.32 -7.73 -18.62
N GLY A 106 -1.82 -8.71 -17.88
CA GLY A 106 -2.25 -9.01 -16.51
C GLY A 106 -1.48 -8.23 -15.46
N MET A 107 -1.84 -8.48 -14.21
CA MET A 107 -1.08 -8.07 -13.03
C MET A 107 0.22 -8.88 -12.98
N ASP A 108 1.36 -8.21 -13.08
CA ASP A 108 2.70 -8.83 -13.08
C ASP A 108 3.56 -8.42 -11.88
N PHE A 109 3.15 -7.37 -11.16
CA PHE A 109 3.62 -7.07 -9.81
C PHE A 109 2.46 -6.84 -8.87
N TRP A 110 2.66 -7.18 -7.60
CA TRP A 110 1.67 -6.98 -6.56
C TRP A 110 2.34 -6.62 -5.23
N VAL A 111 1.78 -5.61 -4.56
CA VAL A 111 2.19 -5.22 -3.20
C VAL A 111 1.07 -5.53 -2.23
N GLY A 112 1.39 -6.26 -1.17
CA GLY A 112 0.51 -6.45 -0.02
C GLY A 112 1.05 -5.74 1.20
N SER A 113 0.22 -4.96 1.88
CA SER A 113 0.62 -4.20 3.07
C SER A 113 -0.40 -4.30 4.19
N TRP A 114 0.07 -4.03 5.40
CA TRP A 114 -0.72 -4.12 6.63
C TRP A 114 -0.22 -3.11 7.67
N VAL A 115 -1.10 -2.75 8.61
CA VAL A 115 -0.79 -1.79 9.69
C VAL A 115 -0.53 -2.50 11.01
N ASN A 116 -1.30 -3.55 11.33
CA ASN A 116 -1.17 -4.26 12.59
C ASN A 116 0.21 -4.93 12.79
N SER A 117 0.54 -5.30 14.03
CA SER A 117 1.77 -6.05 14.36
C SER A 117 3.08 -5.40 13.89
N GLY A 118 3.16 -4.07 13.95
CA GLY A 118 4.34 -3.30 13.56
C GLY A 118 4.32 -2.79 12.12
N GLY A 119 3.38 -3.26 11.30
CA GLY A 119 3.16 -2.83 9.92
C GLY A 119 4.29 -3.21 8.97
N ALA A 120 3.93 -3.60 7.75
CA ALA A 120 4.92 -3.82 6.68
C ALA A 120 4.25 -3.87 5.31
N ALA A 121 5.08 -4.02 4.29
CA ALA A 121 4.67 -4.32 2.93
C ALA A 121 5.54 -5.44 2.34
N GLN A 122 5.01 -6.17 1.37
CA GLN A 122 5.69 -7.20 0.61
C GLN A 122 5.48 -6.97 -0.88
N LEU A 123 6.58 -6.92 -1.63
CA LEU A 123 6.54 -6.91 -3.09
C LEU A 123 6.61 -8.35 -3.61
N TRP A 124 5.73 -8.66 -4.55
CA TRP A 124 5.67 -9.94 -5.26
C TRP A 124 5.70 -9.69 -6.75
N ASN A 125 6.37 -10.57 -7.49
CA ASN A 125 6.39 -10.54 -8.95
C ASN A 125 5.75 -11.83 -9.49
N TYR A 126 4.89 -11.71 -10.49
CA TYR A 126 4.32 -12.87 -11.16
C TYR A 126 5.35 -13.42 -12.15
N THR A 127 5.64 -14.71 -12.02
CA THR A 127 6.45 -15.49 -12.96
C THR A 127 5.54 -16.51 -13.64
N THR A 128 6.07 -17.32 -14.56
CA THR A 128 5.31 -18.25 -15.41
C THR A 128 4.38 -19.19 -14.60
N GLY A 129 3.15 -18.74 -14.33
CA GLY A 129 2.11 -19.47 -13.61
C GLY A 129 2.01 -19.21 -12.10
N SER A 130 2.91 -18.45 -11.47
CA SER A 130 2.92 -18.29 -10.01
C SER A 130 3.49 -16.96 -9.52
N TRP A 131 3.03 -16.54 -8.34
CA TRP A 131 3.63 -15.44 -7.59
C TRP A 131 4.96 -15.87 -6.97
N ASN A 132 6.00 -15.10 -7.22
CA ASN A 132 7.32 -15.23 -6.63
C ASN A 132 7.56 -14.06 -5.65
N GLY A 133 8.09 -14.37 -4.47
CA GLY A 133 8.32 -13.40 -3.40
C GLY A 133 8.21 -14.00 -1.99
N PRO A 134 8.18 -13.14 -0.95
CA PRO A 134 8.36 -11.69 -1.04
C PRO A 134 9.80 -11.32 -1.44
N ALA A 135 9.94 -10.27 -2.25
CA ALA A 135 11.23 -9.66 -2.64
C ALA A 135 11.62 -8.50 -1.72
#